data_AF-A0A8H6BDP0-F1
#
_entry.id   AF-A0A8H6BDP0-F1
#
_cell.length_a   1.000
_cell.length_b   1.000
_cell.length_c   1.000
_cell.angle_alpha   90.00
_cell.angle_beta   90.00
_cell.angle_gamma   90.00
#
_symmetry.space_group_name_H-M   'P 1'
#
loop_
_entity.id
_entity.type
_entity.pdbx_description
1 polymer ?
#
loop_
_entity_poly.entity_id
_entity_poly.type
_entity_poly.pdbx_seq_one_letter_code
_entity_poly.pdbx_strand_id
1 'polypeptide(L)'
;MKEDITKLQAELVELKSLNSQQNLLRQTADGSTLPTLPSSGVTIGPGYVSGSSDGIVTKLAEMQHPHMNLGVRVAPDTLQSSSEMKDEIDNCGQMLQHLMKSLTLKDALRLIDQCHFYLNDIYFPYDVRLLKLKLQRYYRPVTHFTSFLQEEKTYFKPLVLLTIALGKRYFGESDNMTQSLVSYSLMLISPIVNLRSQSENYLVVSVYTMASFYFRSMNLEDDAIMYSNLALQFAMHINLHHFKRENKLQEEIKSRVMWVSFGTNRTLSAKMGNPFILSAKQITRPLPKIISYDEEGNIIPREDGYSLQDRCPNEEDFQFYIRLTRVAEQICKVIYSQKSPQNLMSNLEDIIQKLISWNSTLPENYRFDKTSSTKDSKKRRLICSLHLNYCFCIHLTTIPVLYSFVEQKKKAQDQVPAINQNLTELITICINAAEMTVNILMDLNKERSLALFGVMDLDYLYSAALAFFMCGDVLSIRTAENKKSLGSCLLLLGEMSGNGNDSAKMKYQRLLDLINTYRKQNPKPKQSIETDPTTESSIVLDDMANTDDPDIANAPGSPPPLGDESRTLENARFMDGSVLETFQGLTDSDLNIWEDGYRNLQQVDSYWDEFQRGLFDGSIL
;
A
#
# COMPACT_ATOMS: atom_id res chain seq x y z
N MET A 1 -15.56 -23.57 -49.73
CA MET A 1 -16.26 -24.62 -48.96
C MET A 1 -15.63 -26.00 -49.07
N LYS A 2 -15.52 -26.64 -50.26
CA LYS A 2 -14.77 -27.92 -50.38
C LYS A 2 -13.26 -27.76 -50.16
N GLU A 3 -12.66 -26.67 -50.64
CA GLU A 3 -11.24 -26.37 -50.36
C GLU A 3 -10.97 -26.10 -48.88
N ASP A 4 -11.85 -25.37 -48.18
CA ASP A 4 -11.69 -25.05 -46.76
C ASP A 4 -11.76 -26.30 -45.86
N ILE A 5 -12.62 -27.26 -46.21
CA ILE A 5 -12.73 -28.54 -45.49
C ILE A 5 -11.47 -29.38 -45.72
N THR A 6 -10.90 -29.35 -46.93
CA THR A 6 -9.67 -30.10 -47.25
C THR A 6 -8.47 -29.50 -46.51
N LYS A 7 -8.42 -28.17 -46.35
CA LYS A 7 -7.38 -27.47 -45.61
C LYS A 7 -7.45 -27.74 -44.09
N LEU A 8 -8.65 -27.74 -43.52
CA LEU A 8 -8.88 -28.10 -42.12
C LEU A 8 -8.57 -29.58 -41.82
N GLN A 9 -8.80 -30.48 -42.79
CA GLN A 9 -8.43 -31.89 -42.65
C GLN A 9 -6.90 -32.09 -42.70
N ALA A 10 -6.18 -31.31 -43.50
CA ALA A 10 -4.72 -31.34 -43.52
C ALA A 10 -4.11 -30.83 -42.20
N GLU A 11 -4.61 -29.71 -41.66
CA GLU A 11 -4.17 -29.16 -40.37
C GLU A 11 -4.45 -30.11 -39.19
N LEU A 12 -5.55 -30.86 -39.24
CA LEU A 12 -5.88 -31.86 -38.22
C LEU A 12 -4.95 -33.08 -38.26
N VAL A 13 -4.46 -33.46 -39.44
CA VAL A 13 -3.48 -34.55 -39.60
C VAL A 13 -2.10 -34.12 -39.09
N GLU A 14 -1.72 -32.87 -39.35
CA GLU A 14 -0.45 -32.29 -38.88
C GLU A 14 -0.41 -32.16 -37.35
N LEU A 15 -1.51 -31.74 -36.72
CA LEU A 15 -1.66 -31.69 -35.27
C LEU A 15 -1.61 -33.08 -34.61
N LYS A 16 -2.15 -34.12 -35.27
CA LYS A 16 -2.05 -35.50 -34.77
C LYS A 16 -0.62 -36.05 -34.86
N SER A 17 0.11 -35.71 -35.92
CA SER A 17 1.54 -36.03 -36.08
C SER A 17 2.41 -35.41 -34.99
N LEU A 18 2.21 -34.12 -34.70
CA LEU A 18 2.93 -33.40 -33.63
C LEU A 18 2.68 -34.00 -32.24
N ASN A 19 1.44 -34.42 -31.97
CA ASN A 19 1.09 -35.04 -30.69
C ASN A 19 1.68 -36.46 -30.55
N SER A 20 1.81 -37.20 -31.66
CA SER A 20 2.53 -38.49 -31.68
C SER A 20 4.04 -38.32 -31.47
N GLN A 21 4.66 -37.27 -32.01
CA GLN A 21 6.07 -36.97 -31.79
C GLN A 21 6.37 -36.52 -30.35
N GLN A 22 5.49 -35.75 -29.73
CA GLN A 22 5.61 -35.39 -28.30
C GLN A 22 5.47 -36.61 -27.37
N ASN A 23 4.63 -37.57 -27.72
CA ASN A 23 4.49 -38.80 -26.95
C ASN A 23 5.70 -39.75 -27.11
N LEU A 24 6.37 -39.75 -28.27
CA LEU A 24 7.65 -40.47 -28.43
C LEU A 24 8.79 -39.84 -27.62
N LEU A 25 8.89 -38.51 -27.58
CA LEU A 25 9.91 -37.79 -26.81
C LEU A 25 9.77 -38.01 -25.29
N ARG A 26 8.54 -38.21 -24.79
CA ARG A 26 8.29 -38.55 -23.39
C ARG A 26 8.69 -39.99 -23.04
N GLN A 27 8.64 -40.92 -23.99
CA GLN A 27 9.04 -42.32 -23.75
C GLN A 27 10.56 -42.53 -23.80
N THR A 28 11.32 -41.64 -24.43
CA THR A 28 12.79 -41.73 -24.51
C THR A 28 13.53 -41.12 -23.32
N ALA A 29 12.83 -40.43 -22.41
CA ALA A 29 13.44 -39.77 -21.24
C ALA A 29 13.59 -40.68 -20.00
N ASP A 30 12.97 -41.87 -20.00
CA ASP A 30 12.94 -42.80 -18.86
C ASP A 30 14.10 -43.83 -18.84
N GLY A 31 15.18 -43.61 -19.59
CA GLY A 31 16.23 -44.62 -19.76
C GLY A 31 17.66 -44.09 -19.88
N SER A 32 18.24 -43.53 -18.82
CA SER A 32 19.71 -43.51 -18.66
C SER A 32 20.16 -43.30 -17.22
N THR A 33 20.90 -44.28 -16.70
CA THR A 33 21.55 -44.36 -15.38
C THR A 33 22.96 -43.74 -15.36
N LEU A 34 23.30 -42.92 -14.34
CA LEU A 34 24.63 -42.73 -13.68
C LEU A 34 24.68 -41.40 -12.87
N PRO A 35 25.58 -41.19 -11.88
CA PRO A 35 25.81 -41.88 -10.61
C PRO A 35 25.53 -41.00 -9.36
N THR A 36 25.37 -41.65 -8.21
CA THR A 36 25.10 -41.11 -6.87
C THR A 36 26.27 -40.41 -6.17
N LEU A 37 25.99 -39.30 -5.45
CA LEU A 37 26.72 -38.75 -4.29
C LEU A 37 25.77 -37.81 -3.48
N PRO A 38 26.01 -37.56 -2.19
CA PRO A 38 25.26 -38.15 -1.09
C PRO A 38 24.19 -37.25 -0.48
N SER A 39 23.20 -37.93 0.09
CA SER A 39 22.06 -37.42 0.86
C SER A 39 22.44 -36.54 2.05
N SER A 40 21.86 -35.35 2.12
CA SER A 40 21.42 -34.75 3.38
C SER A 40 19.92 -34.47 3.23
N GLY A 41 19.14 -35.06 4.14
CA GLY A 41 17.72 -35.34 3.94
C GLY A 41 16.82 -34.11 4.07
N VAL A 42 15.84 -34.05 3.17
CA VAL A 42 14.53 -33.45 3.43
C VAL A 42 13.50 -34.44 2.91
N THR A 43 12.75 -35.04 3.83
CA THR A 43 11.65 -35.96 3.53
C THR A 43 10.50 -35.12 2.97
N ILE A 44 10.32 -35.11 1.65
CA ILE A 44 9.11 -34.56 1.01
C ILE A 44 8.03 -35.64 1.07
N GLY A 45 6.99 -35.40 1.89
CA GLY A 45 5.78 -36.22 1.94
C GLY A 45 4.92 -36.06 0.67
N PRO A 46 4.09 -37.05 0.31
CA PRO A 46 3.47 -37.13 -1.01
C PRO A 46 2.11 -36.42 -1.08
N GLY A 47 1.78 -35.92 -2.27
CA GLY A 47 0.40 -35.76 -2.71
C GLY A 47 0.01 -34.36 -3.15
N TYR A 48 0.32 -34.01 -4.42
CA TYR A 48 -0.46 -33.00 -5.13
C TYR A 48 -1.89 -33.54 -5.32
N VAL A 49 -2.82 -33.07 -4.49
CA VAL A 49 -4.27 -33.20 -4.72
C VAL A 49 -4.77 -31.85 -5.21
N SER A 50 -5.55 -31.89 -6.28
CA SER A 50 -6.08 -30.74 -7.00
C SER A 50 -7.41 -30.31 -6.37
N GLY A 51 -7.41 -29.18 -5.64
CA GLY A 51 -8.63 -28.46 -5.26
C GLY A 51 -8.39 -26.95 -5.26
N SER A 52 -9.17 -26.18 -6.02
CA SER A 52 -9.13 -24.69 -6.03
C SER A 52 -9.41 -24.06 -4.64
N SER A 53 -9.87 -24.88 -3.68
CA SER A 53 -10.17 -24.54 -2.29
C SER A 53 -8.95 -24.58 -1.37
N ASP A 54 -7.93 -25.38 -1.70
CA ASP A 54 -6.85 -25.72 -0.76
C ASP A 54 -6.04 -24.49 -0.34
N GLY A 55 -5.76 -23.57 -1.27
CA GLY A 55 -5.03 -22.34 -0.96
C GLY A 55 -5.77 -21.40 0.00
N ILE A 56 -7.10 -21.29 -0.09
CA ILE A 56 -7.89 -20.47 0.84
C ILE A 56 -7.94 -21.17 2.20
N VAL A 57 -8.15 -22.49 2.23
CA VAL A 57 -8.24 -23.27 3.48
C VAL A 57 -6.91 -23.28 4.23
N THR A 58 -5.79 -23.46 3.53
CA THR A 58 -4.45 -23.31 4.11
C THR A 58 -4.24 -21.90 4.65
N LYS A 59 -4.68 -20.86 3.93
CA LYS A 59 -4.61 -19.47 4.41
C LYS A 59 -5.46 -19.22 5.66
N LEU A 60 -6.65 -19.82 5.74
CA LEU A 60 -7.50 -19.77 6.93
C LEU A 60 -6.82 -20.44 8.13
N ALA A 61 -6.14 -21.56 7.93
CA ALA A 61 -5.37 -22.23 8.97
C ALA A 61 -4.12 -21.43 9.41
N GLU A 62 -3.44 -20.74 8.49
CA GLU A 62 -2.33 -19.83 8.82
C GLU A 62 -2.79 -18.65 9.67
N MET A 63 -3.97 -18.10 9.40
CA MET A 63 -4.56 -17.05 10.24
C MET A 63 -4.85 -17.53 11.69
N GLN A 64 -4.79 -18.83 11.97
CA GLN A 64 -5.06 -19.44 13.28
C GLN A 64 -3.79 -19.90 14.05
N HIS A 65 -2.59 -19.81 13.45
CA HIS A 65 -1.32 -20.31 14.01
C HIS A 65 -0.40 -19.16 14.53
N PRO A 66 0.64 -19.44 15.35
CA PRO A 66 0.96 -18.72 16.61
C PRO A 66 1.61 -17.32 16.53
N HIS A 67 1.67 -16.65 15.37
CA HIS A 67 1.92 -15.21 15.36
C HIS A 67 0.68 -14.39 15.78
N MET A 68 -0.47 -15.04 15.88
CA MET A 68 -1.74 -14.49 16.34
C MET A 68 -2.32 -15.45 17.38
N ASN A 69 -1.97 -15.27 18.65
CA ASN A 69 -2.55 -16.03 19.76
C ASN A 69 -4.03 -15.68 19.88
N LEU A 70 -4.98 -16.57 19.54
CA LEU A 70 -6.31 -16.67 20.15
C LEU A 70 -7.12 -17.80 19.50
N GLY A 71 -7.56 -18.76 20.33
CA GLY A 71 -8.05 -20.05 19.87
C GLY A 71 -9.43 -20.06 19.20
N VAL A 72 -9.44 -20.45 17.94
CA VAL A 72 -10.40 -21.39 17.34
C VAL A 72 -9.57 -22.31 16.44
N ARG A 73 -9.49 -23.61 16.77
CA ARG A 73 -8.71 -24.60 16.00
C ARG A 73 -9.55 -25.12 14.84
N VAL A 74 -9.24 -24.75 13.60
CA VAL A 74 -9.51 -25.63 12.45
C VAL A 74 -8.27 -26.51 12.33
N ALA A 75 -8.46 -27.83 12.42
CA ALA A 75 -7.35 -28.77 12.29
C ALA A 75 -6.76 -28.67 10.87
N PRO A 76 -5.44 -28.73 10.68
CA PRO A 76 -4.78 -28.63 9.36
C PRO A 76 -5.10 -29.78 8.39
N ASP A 77 -5.94 -30.73 8.79
CA ASP A 77 -6.33 -31.86 7.94
C ASP A 77 -7.44 -31.43 6.99
N THR A 78 -7.00 -30.89 5.85
CA THR A 78 -7.54 -31.13 4.50
C THR A 78 -9.07 -31.10 4.33
N LEU A 79 -9.62 -29.97 3.87
CA LEU A 79 -10.96 -29.95 3.26
C LEU A 79 -10.85 -30.59 1.86
N GLN A 80 -10.97 -31.91 1.77
CA GLN A 80 -10.76 -32.72 0.57
C GLN A 80 -12.00 -32.81 -0.33
N SER A 81 -13.16 -32.33 0.14
CA SER A 81 -14.45 -32.47 -0.56
C SER A 81 -15.30 -31.19 -0.56
N SER A 82 -16.15 -31.04 -1.59
CA SER A 82 -17.15 -29.97 -1.68
C SER A 82 -18.17 -30.00 -0.52
N SER A 83 -18.35 -31.14 0.15
CA SER A 83 -19.19 -31.29 1.34
C SER A 83 -18.56 -30.66 2.56
N GLU A 84 -17.28 -30.90 2.82
CA GLU A 84 -16.61 -30.36 4.02
C GLU A 84 -16.45 -28.84 3.93
N MET A 85 -16.17 -28.29 2.73
CA MET A 85 -16.15 -26.83 2.53
C MET A 85 -17.53 -26.21 2.80
N LYS A 86 -18.61 -26.90 2.43
CA LYS A 86 -19.96 -26.45 2.71
C LYS A 86 -20.25 -26.48 4.22
N ASP A 87 -19.85 -27.56 4.90
CA ASP A 87 -20.01 -27.68 6.35
C ASP A 87 -19.23 -26.59 7.10
N GLU A 88 -18.01 -26.25 6.65
CA GLU A 88 -17.22 -25.18 7.24
C GLU A 88 -17.85 -23.79 6.99
N ILE A 89 -18.39 -23.55 5.78
CA ILE A 89 -19.18 -22.34 5.49
C ILE A 89 -20.38 -22.23 6.42
N ASP A 90 -21.10 -23.33 6.63
CA ASP A 90 -22.26 -23.36 7.51
C ASP A 90 -21.85 -23.13 8.98
N ASN A 91 -20.74 -23.70 9.44
CA ASN A 91 -20.18 -23.51 10.78
C ASN A 91 -19.77 -22.06 11.04
N CYS A 92 -18.95 -21.47 10.16
CA CYS A 92 -18.55 -20.07 10.24
C CYS A 92 -19.77 -19.14 10.18
N GLY A 93 -20.74 -19.45 9.31
CA GLY A 93 -22.00 -18.72 9.23
C GLY A 93 -22.79 -18.75 10.54
N GLN A 94 -22.88 -19.91 11.20
CA GLN A 94 -23.52 -20.05 12.51
C GLN A 94 -22.82 -19.24 13.60
N MET A 95 -21.49 -19.25 13.63
CA MET A 95 -20.71 -18.45 14.59
C MET A 95 -20.99 -16.95 14.46
N LEU A 96 -21.17 -16.46 13.22
CA LEU A 96 -21.48 -15.05 12.96
C LEU A 96 -22.95 -14.68 13.24
N GLN A 97 -23.86 -15.63 13.42
CA GLN A 97 -25.27 -15.34 13.74
C GLN A 97 -25.40 -14.51 15.01
N HIS A 98 -24.64 -14.84 16.05
CA HIS A 98 -24.67 -14.10 17.30
C HIS A 98 -24.20 -12.65 17.15
N LEU A 99 -23.17 -12.43 16.31
CA LEU A 99 -22.69 -11.09 15.98
C LEU A 99 -23.74 -10.28 15.21
N MET A 100 -24.36 -10.90 14.20
CA MET A 100 -25.37 -10.22 13.39
C MET A 100 -26.64 -9.88 14.19
N LYS A 101 -26.90 -10.61 15.28
CA LYS A 101 -27.96 -10.29 16.25
C LYS A 101 -27.61 -9.13 17.17
N SER A 102 -26.33 -8.91 17.49
CA SER A 102 -25.91 -7.82 18.39
C SER A 102 -25.55 -6.53 17.65
N LEU A 103 -25.11 -6.62 16.39
CA LEU A 103 -24.68 -5.47 15.60
C LEU A 103 -25.86 -4.56 15.25
N THR A 104 -25.92 -3.36 15.84
CA THR A 104 -26.98 -2.40 15.53
C THR A 104 -26.78 -1.77 14.16
N LEU A 105 -27.84 -1.21 13.57
CA LEU A 105 -27.72 -0.44 12.33
C LEU A 105 -26.73 0.73 12.49
N LYS A 106 -26.80 1.45 13.61
CA LYS A 106 -25.90 2.58 13.89
C LYS A 106 -24.44 2.14 13.92
N ASP A 107 -24.14 0.99 14.54
CA ASP A 107 -22.78 0.47 14.62
C ASP A 107 -22.26 0.03 13.25
N ALA A 108 -23.07 -0.69 12.47
CA ALA A 108 -22.70 -1.10 11.12
C ALA A 108 -22.39 0.11 10.22
N LEU A 109 -23.25 1.14 10.24
CA LEU A 109 -23.03 2.36 9.47
C LEU A 109 -21.79 3.13 9.94
N ARG A 110 -21.54 3.18 11.26
CA ARG A 110 -20.33 3.79 11.84
C ARG A 110 -19.05 3.09 11.37
N LEU A 111 -19.04 1.76 11.33
CA LEU A 111 -17.89 0.98 10.85
C LEU A 111 -17.62 1.22 9.36
N ILE A 112 -18.68 1.29 8.54
CA ILE A 112 -18.59 1.65 7.12
C ILE A 112 -18.06 3.07 6.94
N ASP A 113 -18.57 4.04 7.71
CA ASP A 113 -18.09 5.41 7.68
C ASP A 113 -16.62 5.53 8.06
N GLN A 114 -16.17 4.73 9.03
CA GLN A 114 -14.77 4.71 9.45
C GLN A 114 -13.86 4.23 8.32
N CYS A 115 -14.22 3.13 7.63
CA CYS A 115 -13.48 2.70 6.44
C CYS A 115 -13.47 3.78 5.36
N HIS A 116 -14.63 4.35 5.05
CA HIS A 116 -14.75 5.36 4.01
C HIS A 116 -13.98 6.64 4.34
N PHE A 117 -13.89 7.03 5.62
CA PHE A 117 -13.11 8.20 6.02
C PHE A 117 -11.62 8.04 5.70
N TYR A 118 -11.03 6.88 5.99
CA TYR A 118 -9.58 6.65 5.82
C TYR A 118 -9.16 6.09 4.46
N LEU A 119 -10.00 5.27 3.82
CA LEU A 119 -9.78 4.86 2.43
C LEU A 119 -10.21 5.96 1.46
N ASN A 120 -11.11 6.84 1.90
CA ASN A 120 -11.68 7.87 1.05
C ASN A 120 -12.38 7.23 -0.15
N ASP A 121 -12.80 8.10 -1.03
CA ASP A 121 -13.45 7.74 -2.26
C ASP A 121 -12.54 7.11 -3.33
N ILE A 122 -11.25 7.41 -3.26
CA ILE A 122 -10.25 6.96 -4.24
C ILE A 122 -9.71 5.55 -3.94
N TYR A 123 -9.88 5.06 -2.70
CA TYR A 123 -9.53 3.68 -2.33
C TYR A 123 -10.73 2.80 -1.95
N PHE A 124 -11.95 3.34 -1.81
CA PHE A 124 -13.13 2.51 -1.50
C PHE A 124 -13.82 2.00 -2.79
N PRO A 125 -13.84 0.67 -3.05
CA PRO A 125 -14.19 0.08 -4.36
C PRO A 125 -15.70 -0.05 -4.60
N TYR A 126 -16.52 0.77 -3.95
CA TYR A 126 -17.98 0.77 -4.07
C TYR A 126 -18.57 2.11 -3.61
N ASP A 127 -19.76 2.47 -4.09
CA ASP A 127 -20.44 3.69 -3.62
C ASP A 127 -20.93 3.49 -2.17
N VAL A 128 -20.38 4.26 -1.23
CA VAL A 128 -20.67 4.11 0.21
C VAL A 128 -22.14 4.38 0.54
N ARG A 129 -22.79 5.33 -0.14
CA ARG A 129 -24.20 5.68 0.11
C ARG A 129 -25.08 4.55 -0.36
N LEU A 130 -24.83 4.01 -1.55
CA LEU A 130 -25.56 2.86 -2.06
C LEU A 130 -25.33 1.61 -1.21
N LEU A 131 -24.11 1.39 -0.72
CA LEU A 131 -23.80 0.28 0.20
C LEU A 131 -24.64 0.38 1.47
N LYS A 132 -24.72 1.57 2.07
CA LYS A 132 -25.53 1.82 3.27
C LYS A 132 -27.02 1.65 3.00
N LEU A 133 -27.56 2.21 1.91
CA LEU A 133 -28.96 2.06 1.53
C LEU A 133 -29.33 0.59 1.32
N LYS A 134 -28.50 -0.18 0.59
CA LYS A 134 -28.73 -1.61 0.37
C LYS A 134 -28.66 -2.39 1.68
N LEU A 135 -27.70 -2.10 2.55
CA LEU A 135 -27.57 -2.76 3.87
C LEU A 135 -28.76 -2.45 4.80
N GLN A 136 -29.22 -1.20 4.84
CA GLN A 136 -30.34 -0.75 5.67
C GLN A 136 -31.62 -1.56 5.39
N ARG A 137 -31.86 -1.96 4.14
CA ARG A 137 -33.05 -2.76 3.76
C ARG A 137 -33.13 -4.11 4.45
N TYR A 138 -31.98 -4.68 4.81
CA TYR A 138 -31.91 -5.94 5.52
C TYR A 138 -32.07 -5.79 7.04
N TYR A 139 -31.89 -4.60 7.59
CA TYR A 139 -31.99 -4.39 9.03
C TYR A 139 -33.44 -4.58 9.52
N ARG A 140 -33.57 -5.30 10.63
CA ARG A 140 -34.84 -5.50 11.35
C ARG A 140 -34.62 -5.17 12.83
N PRO A 141 -35.51 -4.42 13.51
CA PRO A 141 -35.29 -4.03 14.90
C PRO A 141 -35.08 -5.20 15.87
N VAL A 142 -35.72 -6.35 15.62
CA VAL A 142 -35.66 -7.53 16.52
C VAL A 142 -34.52 -8.48 16.18
N THR A 143 -34.29 -8.72 14.89
CA THR A 143 -33.32 -9.72 14.41
C THR A 143 -32.03 -9.10 13.86
N HIS A 144 -31.93 -7.77 13.88
CA HIS A 144 -30.81 -6.97 13.39
C HIS A 144 -30.41 -7.38 11.96
N PHE A 145 -29.19 -7.91 11.77
CA PHE A 145 -28.65 -8.34 10.47
C PHE A 145 -28.72 -9.86 10.27
N THR A 146 -29.52 -10.58 11.06
CA THR A 146 -29.71 -12.03 10.87
C THR A 146 -30.28 -12.34 9.48
N SER A 147 -31.28 -11.57 9.03
CA SER A 147 -31.86 -11.66 7.68
C SER A 147 -30.83 -11.38 6.60
N PHE A 148 -29.96 -10.39 6.79
CA PHE A 148 -28.85 -10.12 5.87
C PHE A 148 -27.96 -11.35 5.67
N LEU A 149 -27.58 -12.00 6.77
CA LEU A 149 -26.72 -13.19 6.73
C LEU A 149 -27.40 -14.39 6.05
N GLN A 150 -28.73 -14.49 6.10
CA GLN A 150 -29.50 -15.62 5.54
C GLN A 150 -29.97 -15.39 4.10
N GLU A 151 -30.43 -14.17 3.78
CA GLU A 151 -31.17 -13.85 2.55
C GLU A 151 -30.29 -13.30 1.43
N GLU A 152 -29.25 -12.52 1.74
CA GLU A 152 -28.32 -12.00 0.73
C GLU A 152 -27.46 -13.16 0.21
N LYS A 153 -27.43 -13.37 -1.10
CA LYS A 153 -26.71 -14.51 -1.73
C LYS A 153 -25.67 -14.06 -2.75
N THR A 154 -25.56 -12.76 -2.98
CA THR A 154 -24.57 -12.18 -3.88
C THR A 154 -23.26 -11.89 -3.16
N TYR A 155 -22.24 -11.51 -3.93
CA TYR A 155 -20.96 -11.00 -3.43
C TYR A 155 -21.09 -9.69 -2.62
N PHE A 156 -22.29 -9.11 -2.52
CA PHE A 156 -22.54 -7.99 -1.61
C PHE A 156 -22.35 -8.39 -0.14
N LYS A 157 -22.71 -9.63 0.24
CA LYS A 157 -22.52 -10.14 1.60
C LYS A 157 -21.04 -10.10 2.03
N PRO A 158 -20.10 -10.80 1.36
CA PRO A 158 -18.70 -10.76 1.75
C PRO A 158 -18.09 -9.36 1.66
N LEU A 159 -18.55 -8.49 0.75
CA LEU A 159 -18.08 -7.11 0.67
C LEU A 159 -18.41 -6.33 1.94
N VAL A 160 -19.66 -6.40 2.41
CA VAL A 160 -20.09 -5.70 3.65
C VAL A 160 -19.37 -6.27 4.87
N LEU A 161 -19.26 -7.60 4.97
CA LEU A 161 -18.59 -8.25 6.11
C LEU A 161 -17.11 -7.87 6.20
N LEU A 162 -16.38 -7.84 5.08
CA LEU A 162 -15.00 -7.33 5.03
C LEU A 162 -14.92 -5.84 5.37
N THR A 163 -15.89 -5.03 4.90
CA THR A 163 -15.93 -3.60 5.24
C THR A 163 -16.11 -3.41 6.74
N ILE A 164 -17.00 -4.17 7.38
CA ILE A 164 -17.20 -4.15 8.83
C ILE A 164 -15.93 -4.59 9.56
N ALA A 165 -15.26 -5.65 9.10
CA ALA A 165 -14.01 -6.13 9.69
C ALA A 165 -12.88 -5.10 9.59
N LEU A 166 -12.71 -4.47 8.43
CA LEU A 166 -11.74 -3.39 8.25
C LEU A 166 -12.11 -2.16 9.10
N GLY A 167 -13.41 -1.87 9.25
CA GLY A 167 -13.89 -0.76 10.09
C GLY A 167 -13.54 -0.97 11.56
N LYS A 168 -13.72 -2.21 12.05
CA LYS A 168 -13.28 -2.63 13.39
C LYS A 168 -11.77 -2.44 13.56
N ARG A 169 -11.00 -2.85 12.55
CA ARG A 169 -9.54 -2.68 12.55
C ARG A 169 -9.11 -1.21 12.63
N TYR A 170 -9.77 -0.30 11.90
CA TYR A 170 -9.51 1.14 12.01
C TYR A 170 -9.84 1.73 13.40
N PHE A 171 -10.70 1.09 14.18
CA PHE A 171 -10.93 1.45 15.59
C PHE A 171 -9.93 0.79 16.57
N GLY A 172 -8.98 0.00 16.08
CA GLY A 172 -8.05 -0.76 16.91
C GLY A 172 -8.63 -2.05 17.49
N GLU A 173 -9.81 -2.48 17.02
CA GLU A 173 -10.39 -3.75 17.42
C GLU A 173 -9.73 -4.89 16.62
N SER A 174 -9.14 -5.86 17.32
CA SER A 174 -8.54 -7.07 16.73
C SER A 174 -8.99 -8.32 17.48
N ASP A 175 -10.31 -8.51 17.58
CA ASP A 175 -10.92 -9.67 18.23
C ASP A 175 -11.07 -10.86 17.28
N ASN A 176 -11.30 -12.06 17.84
CA ASN A 176 -11.60 -13.27 17.06
C ASN A 176 -12.79 -13.08 16.11
N MET A 177 -13.69 -12.15 16.43
CA MET A 177 -14.84 -11.83 15.60
C MET A 177 -14.45 -11.13 14.31
N THR A 178 -13.48 -10.23 14.34
CA THR A 178 -12.93 -9.57 13.15
C THR A 178 -12.31 -10.59 12.20
N GLN A 179 -11.55 -11.54 12.74
CA GLN A 179 -10.99 -12.65 11.96
C GLN A 179 -12.09 -13.53 11.36
N SER A 180 -13.12 -13.86 12.14
CA SER A 180 -14.26 -14.67 11.70
C SER A 180 -15.02 -14.03 10.54
N LEU A 181 -15.22 -12.70 10.58
CA LEU A 181 -15.83 -11.94 9.49
C LEU A 181 -15.03 -12.07 8.20
N VAL A 182 -13.70 -12.00 8.28
CA VAL A 182 -12.80 -12.10 7.14
C VAL A 182 -12.79 -13.53 6.60
N SER A 183 -12.57 -14.52 7.46
CA SER A 183 -12.56 -15.94 7.10
C SER A 183 -13.83 -16.34 6.37
N TYR A 184 -15.00 -16.01 6.94
CA TYR A 184 -16.27 -16.31 6.30
C TYR A 184 -16.45 -15.58 4.96
N SER A 185 -16.01 -14.31 4.86
CA SER A 185 -16.08 -13.56 3.60
C SER A 185 -15.22 -14.20 2.49
N LEU A 186 -14.03 -14.70 2.83
CA LEU A 186 -13.12 -15.37 1.90
C LEU A 186 -13.64 -16.74 1.47
N MET A 187 -14.28 -17.47 2.38
CA MET A 187 -14.92 -18.75 2.06
C MET A 187 -16.12 -18.58 1.11
N LEU A 188 -16.92 -17.53 1.30
CA LEU A 188 -18.07 -17.22 0.43
C LEU A 188 -17.67 -16.94 -1.03
N ILE A 189 -16.43 -16.52 -1.28
CA ILE A 189 -15.94 -16.27 -2.65
C ILE A 189 -15.14 -17.44 -3.23
N SER A 190 -14.88 -18.51 -2.49
CA SER A 190 -14.10 -19.65 -2.97
C SER A 190 -14.78 -20.46 -4.08
N PRO A 191 -16.11 -20.72 -4.05
CA PRO A 191 -16.81 -21.43 -5.13
C PRO A 191 -17.02 -20.53 -6.35
N ILE A 192 -16.00 -20.42 -7.22
CA ILE A 192 -16.09 -19.59 -8.43
C ILE A 192 -16.50 -20.45 -9.62
N VAL A 193 -17.81 -20.56 -9.84
CA VAL A 193 -18.39 -21.24 -10.99
C VAL A 193 -19.19 -20.26 -11.83
N ASN A 194 -19.01 -20.32 -13.15
CA ASN A 194 -19.75 -19.50 -14.13
C ASN A 194 -19.69 -17.98 -13.85
N LEU A 195 -18.55 -17.47 -13.38
CA LEU A 195 -18.42 -16.06 -12.93
C LEU A 195 -18.89 -15.02 -13.96
N ARG A 196 -18.64 -15.27 -15.26
CA ARG A 196 -19.07 -14.36 -16.34
C ARG A 196 -20.59 -14.28 -16.50
N SER A 197 -21.34 -15.31 -16.12
CA SER A 197 -22.81 -15.32 -16.22
C SER A 197 -23.50 -14.81 -14.95
N GLN A 198 -22.77 -14.62 -13.86
CA GLN A 198 -23.33 -14.08 -12.63
C GLN A 198 -23.62 -12.58 -12.76
N SER A 199 -24.79 -12.16 -12.28
CA SER A 199 -25.10 -10.74 -12.09
C SER A 199 -24.19 -10.14 -11.02
N GLU A 200 -23.87 -8.85 -11.16
CA GLU A 200 -23.03 -8.13 -10.19
C GLU A 200 -21.65 -8.78 -9.93
N ASN A 201 -21.11 -9.55 -10.87
CA ASN A 201 -19.81 -10.21 -10.74
C ASN A 201 -18.64 -9.26 -10.48
N TYR A 202 -18.78 -7.96 -10.75
CA TYR A 202 -17.81 -6.93 -10.38
C TYR A 202 -17.61 -6.82 -8.86
N LEU A 203 -18.59 -7.22 -8.05
CA LEU A 203 -18.48 -7.19 -6.59
C LEU A 203 -17.38 -8.12 -6.09
N VAL A 204 -17.09 -9.23 -6.80
CA VAL A 204 -15.97 -10.12 -6.41
C VAL A 204 -14.64 -9.35 -6.44
N VAL A 205 -14.48 -8.44 -7.41
CA VAL A 205 -13.30 -7.58 -7.54
C VAL A 205 -13.21 -6.62 -6.35
N SER A 206 -14.34 -6.03 -5.92
CA SER A 206 -14.40 -5.21 -4.71
C SER A 206 -14.04 -6.01 -3.45
N VAL A 207 -14.51 -7.26 -3.33
CA VAL A 207 -14.20 -8.14 -2.19
C VAL A 207 -12.70 -8.40 -2.12
N TYR A 208 -12.05 -8.81 -3.21
CA TYR A 208 -10.60 -9.01 -3.25
C TYR A 208 -9.82 -7.73 -2.96
N THR A 209 -10.31 -6.58 -3.43
CA THR A 209 -9.71 -5.27 -3.13
C THR A 209 -9.80 -4.93 -1.65
N MET A 210 -10.96 -5.13 -1.02
CA MET A 210 -11.13 -4.90 0.43
C MET A 210 -10.31 -5.89 1.27
N ALA A 211 -10.19 -7.14 0.83
CA ALA A 211 -9.32 -8.12 1.47
C ALA A 211 -7.85 -7.68 1.43
N SER A 212 -7.38 -7.13 0.30
CA SER A 212 -6.01 -6.59 0.22
C SER A 212 -5.73 -5.50 1.24
N PHE A 213 -6.70 -4.61 1.48
CA PHE A 213 -6.59 -3.59 2.53
C PHE A 213 -6.61 -4.17 3.93
N TYR A 214 -7.46 -5.17 4.17
CA TYR A 214 -7.48 -5.87 5.46
C TYR A 214 -6.12 -6.50 5.78
N PHE A 215 -5.59 -7.32 4.88
CA PHE A 215 -4.27 -7.94 5.07
C PHE A 215 -3.17 -6.89 5.23
N ARG A 216 -3.24 -5.80 4.47
CA ARG A 216 -2.29 -4.70 4.62
C ARG A 216 -2.34 -4.05 6.01
N SER A 217 -3.53 -3.85 6.57
CA SER A 217 -3.69 -3.31 7.94
C SER A 217 -3.20 -4.25 9.05
N MET A 218 -3.04 -5.53 8.73
CA MET A 218 -2.45 -6.55 9.59
C MET A 218 -0.94 -6.72 9.36
N ASN A 219 -0.35 -5.92 8.46
CA ASN A 219 1.04 -6.05 8.03
C ASN A 219 1.37 -7.42 7.42
N LEU A 220 0.38 -8.05 6.78
CA LEU A 220 0.54 -9.28 5.98
C LEU A 220 0.73 -8.88 4.52
N GLU A 221 1.97 -8.53 4.17
CA GLU A 221 2.32 -7.86 2.91
C GLU A 221 2.10 -8.76 1.69
N ASP A 222 2.55 -10.02 1.75
CA ASP A 222 2.37 -11.00 0.67
C ASP A 222 0.90 -11.24 0.36
N ASP A 223 0.07 -11.36 1.41
CA ASP A 223 -1.37 -11.52 1.26
C ASP A 223 -2.01 -10.29 0.65
N ALA A 224 -1.65 -9.09 1.12
CA ALA A 224 -2.17 -7.85 0.57
C ALA A 224 -1.93 -7.77 -0.95
N ILE A 225 -0.72 -8.11 -1.39
CA ILE A 225 -0.35 -8.12 -2.81
C ILE A 225 -1.10 -9.21 -3.56
N MET A 226 -1.12 -10.44 -3.05
CA MET A 226 -1.82 -11.57 -3.65
C MET A 226 -3.29 -11.23 -3.89
N TYR A 227 -4.00 -10.72 -2.89
CA TYR A 227 -5.40 -10.34 -2.99
C TYR A 227 -5.62 -9.15 -3.95
N SER A 228 -4.68 -8.20 -4.00
CA SER A 228 -4.74 -7.11 -5.00
C SER A 228 -4.54 -7.62 -6.44
N ASN A 229 -3.67 -8.62 -6.64
CA ASN A 229 -3.44 -9.26 -7.92
C ASN A 229 -4.66 -10.07 -8.34
N LEU A 230 -5.27 -10.83 -7.42
CA LEU A 230 -6.51 -11.55 -7.66
C LEU A 230 -7.62 -10.60 -8.10
N ALA A 231 -7.79 -9.45 -7.43
CA ALA A 231 -8.78 -8.45 -7.82
C ALA A 231 -8.64 -8.05 -9.31
N LEU A 232 -7.42 -7.78 -9.76
CA LEU A 232 -7.15 -7.42 -11.14
C LEU A 232 -7.27 -8.59 -12.13
N GLN A 233 -6.85 -9.79 -11.76
CA GLN A 233 -7.05 -10.99 -12.58
C GLN A 233 -8.55 -11.26 -12.79
N PHE A 234 -9.37 -11.13 -11.75
CA PHE A 234 -10.82 -11.25 -11.87
C PHE A 234 -11.42 -10.12 -12.71
N ALA A 235 -10.97 -8.88 -12.53
CA ALA A 235 -11.38 -7.76 -13.36
C ALA A 235 -11.05 -7.98 -14.85
N MET A 236 -9.92 -8.60 -15.16
CA MET A 236 -9.56 -9.02 -16.52
C MET A 236 -10.47 -10.15 -17.00
N HIS A 237 -10.65 -11.19 -16.18
CA HIS A 237 -11.43 -12.37 -16.54
C HIS A 237 -12.89 -12.04 -16.87
N ILE A 238 -13.54 -11.13 -16.11
CA ILE A 238 -14.92 -10.69 -16.36
C ILE A 238 -15.01 -9.54 -17.38
N ASN A 239 -13.89 -9.11 -17.97
CA ASN A 239 -13.78 -7.95 -18.87
C ASN A 239 -14.24 -6.62 -18.24
N LEU A 240 -14.01 -6.45 -16.94
CA LEU A 240 -14.31 -5.20 -16.22
C LEU A 240 -13.44 -4.04 -16.71
N HIS A 241 -12.20 -4.27 -17.15
CA HIS A 241 -11.33 -3.23 -17.71
C HIS A 241 -11.83 -2.64 -19.04
N HIS A 242 -12.74 -3.35 -19.73
CA HIS A 242 -13.35 -2.87 -20.96
C HIS A 242 -14.63 -2.08 -20.71
N PHE A 243 -14.75 -0.93 -21.36
CA PHE A 243 -15.99 -0.16 -21.36
C PHE A 243 -17.07 -0.89 -22.16
N LYS A 244 -18.25 -0.98 -21.55
CA LYS A 244 -19.49 -1.41 -22.19
C LYS A 244 -20.56 -0.42 -21.77
N ARG A 245 -21.39 0.02 -22.73
CA ARG A 245 -22.48 0.95 -22.46
C ARG A 245 -23.55 0.23 -21.65
N GLU A 246 -23.91 0.80 -20.52
CA GLU A 246 -24.88 0.26 -19.56
C GLU A 246 -25.73 1.40 -19.00
N ASN A 247 -26.57 1.13 -17.99
CA ASN A 247 -27.22 2.23 -17.28
C ASN A 247 -26.17 3.05 -16.50
N LYS A 248 -26.43 4.35 -16.28
CA LYS A 248 -25.45 5.29 -15.68
C LYS A 248 -24.93 4.83 -14.31
N LEU A 249 -25.78 4.22 -13.50
CA LEU A 249 -25.43 3.66 -12.18
C LEU A 249 -24.42 2.51 -12.31
N GLN A 250 -24.67 1.56 -13.21
CA GLN A 250 -23.79 0.44 -13.48
C GLN A 250 -22.47 0.89 -14.12
N GLU A 251 -22.51 1.89 -15.00
CA GLU A 251 -21.30 2.48 -15.58
C GLU A 251 -20.40 3.08 -14.49
N GLU A 252 -20.98 3.82 -13.55
CA GLU A 252 -20.26 4.43 -12.43
C GLU A 252 -19.68 3.36 -11.50
N ILE A 253 -20.50 2.46 -10.96
CA ILE A 253 -20.04 1.44 -10.00
C ILE A 253 -18.89 0.64 -10.61
N LYS A 254 -19.05 0.14 -11.84
CA LYS A 254 -18.02 -0.68 -12.48
C LYS A 254 -16.75 0.10 -12.80
N SER A 255 -16.88 1.39 -13.13
CA SER A 255 -15.72 2.26 -13.33
C SER A 255 -14.98 2.50 -12.02
N ARG A 256 -15.72 2.74 -10.92
CA ARG A 256 -15.15 2.89 -9.58
C ARG A 256 -14.42 1.64 -9.15
N VAL A 257 -15.07 0.48 -9.20
CA VAL A 257 -14.47 -0.82 -8.86
C VAL A 257 -13.18 -0.99 -9.65
N MET A 258 -13.21 -0.78 -10.97
CA MET A 258 -12.04 -0.95 -11.81
C MET A 258 -10.89 -0.01 -11.43
N TRP A 259 -11.14 1.30 -11.33
CA TRP A 259 -10.10 2.29 -11.08
C TRP A 259 -9.54 2.21 -9.66
N VAL A 260 -10.38 1.92 -8.67
CA VAL A 260 -9.94 1.67 -7.28
C VAL A 260 -9.07 0.42 -7.23
N SER A 261 -9.53 -0.72 -7.75
CA SER A 261 -8.74 -1.96 -7.74
C SER A 261 -7.41 -1.82 -8.48
N PHE A 262 -7.41 -1.10 -9.61
CA PHE A 262 -6.19 -0.77 -10.35
C PHE A 262 -5.23 0.10 -9.54
N GLY A 263 -5.73 1.19 -8.95
CA GLY A 263 -4.91 2.09 -8.14
C GLY A 263 -4.37 1.44 -6.87
N THR A 264 -5.17 0.61 -6.19
CA THR A 264 -4.76 -0.17 -5.02
C THR A 264 -3.64 -1.12 -5.38
N ASN A 265 -3.81 -1.95 -6.42
CA ASN A 265 -2.76 -2.87 -6.85
C ASN A 265 -1.49 -2.11 -7.20
N ARG A 266 -1.57 -1.01 -7.95
CA ARG A 266 -0.38 -0.20 -8.28
C ARG A 266 0.36 0.32 -7.07
N THR A 267 -0.40 0.82 -6.11
CA THR A 267 0.17 1.37 -4.88
C THR A 267 0.86 0.29 -4.07
N LEU A 268 0.21 -0.87 -3.89
CA LEU A 268 0.79 -2.01 -3.17
C LEU A 268 1.97 -2.60 -3.95
N SER A 269 1.79 -2.97 -5.21
CA SER A 269 2.87 -3.54 -6.03
C SER A 269 4.11 -2.64 -6.11
N ALA A 270 3.96 -1.31 -6.22
CA ALA A 270 5.10 -0.39 -6.16
C ALA A 270 5.79 -0.39 -4.79
N LYS A 271 5.01 -0.41 -3.70
CA LYS A 271 5.51 -0.50 -2.32
C LYS A 271 6.14 -1.84 -1.97
N MET A 272 5.90 -2.90 -2.73
CA MET A 272 6.42 -4.23 -2.42
C MET A 272 7.24 -4.84 -3.57
N GLY A 273 7.65 -4.04 -4.55
CA GLY A 273 8.51 -4.47 -5.67
C GLY A 273 7.89 -5.54 -6.58
N ASN A 274 6.57 -5.63 -6.64
CA ASN A 274 5.87 -6.67 -7.39
C ASN A 274 5.57 -6.22 -8.84
N PRO A 275 5.62 -7.15 -9.82
CA PRO A 275 5.35 -6.82 -11.21
C PRO A 275 3.88 -6.45 -11.43
N PHE A 276 3.66 -5.59 -12.41
CA PHE A 276 2.32 -5.14 -12.77
C PHE A 276 1.65 -6.06 -13.79
N ILE A 277 0.45 -6.55 -13.45
CA ILE A 277 -0.25 -7.55 -14.27
C ILE A 277 -1.20 -6.99 -15.35
N LEU A 278 -1.64 -5.73 -15.22
CA LEU A 278 -2.58 -5.07 -16.14
C LEU A 278 -2.11 -3.64 -16.38
N SER A 279 -1.79 -3.20 -17.59
CA SER A 279 -1.33 -1.81 -17.82
C SER A 279 -2.48 -0.81 -17.89
N ALA A 280 -2.25 0.43 -17.45
CA ALA A 280 -3.22 1.53 -17.58
C ALA A 280 -3.78 1.71 -19.00
N LYS A 281 -2.96 1.44 -20.04
CA LYS A 281 -3.36 1.58 -21.45
C LYS A 281 -4.43 0.56 -21.89
N GLN A 282 -4.58 -0.55 -21.16
CA GLN A 282 -5.56 -1.59 -21.45
C GLN A 282 -6.93 -1.28 -20.84
N ILE A 283 -7.02 -0.31 -19.93
CA ILE A 283 -8.28 0.10 -19.31
C ILE A 283 -8.96 1.13 -20.21
N THR A 284 -10.14 0.76 -20.72
CA THR A 284 -10.95 1.64 -21.59
C THR A 284 -12.14 2.25 -20.86
N ARG A 285 -12.39 1.87 -19.60
CA ARG A 285 -13.46 2.46 -18.77
C ARG A 285 -13.22 3.96 -18.52
N PRO A 286 -14.28 4.79 -18.57
CA PRO A 286 -14.18 6.18 -18.16
C PRO A 286 -13.89 6.28 -16.66
N LEU A 287 -13.52 7.47 -16.20
CA LEU A 287 -13.42 7.74 -14.76
C LEU A 287 -14.82 7.72 -14.12
N PRO A 288 -14.93 7.40 -12.82
CA PRO A 288 -16.21 7.42 -12.11
C PRO A 288 -16.83 8.82 -12.13
N LYS A 289 -18.14 8.89 -12.36
CA LYS A 289 -18.88 10.15 -12.43
C LYS A 289 -19.76 10.32 -11.21
N ILE A 290 -20.00 11.57 -10.81
CA ILE A 290 -20.99 11.85 -9.77
C ILE A 290 -22.38 11.47 -10.30
N ILE A 291 -23.09 10.69 -9.51
CA ILE A 291 -24.50 10.37 -9.72
C ILE A 291 -25.25 10.51 -8.40
N SER A 292 -26.54 10.83 -8.50
CA SER A 292 -27.42 11.10 -7.38
C SER A 292 -28.55 10.08 -7.37
N TYR A 293 -29.02 9.71 -6.17
CA TYR A 293 -30.05 8.69 -5.99
C TYR A 293 -31.07 9.06 -4.91
N ASP A 294 -32.31 8.60 -5.07
CA ASP A 294 -33.33 8.59 -4.02
C ASP A 294 -33.05 7.53 -2.94
N GLU A 295 -33.93 7.41 -1.93
CA GLU A 295 -33.83 6.41 -0.86
C GLU A 295 -34.01 4.98 -1.40
N GLU A 296 -34.72 4.86 -2.51
CA GLU A 296 -34.95 3.64 -3.28
C GLU A 296 -33.76 3.26 -4.18
N GLY A 297 -32.73 4.09 -4.28
CA GLY A 297 -31.53 3.86 -5.07
C GLY A 297 -31.71 4.10 -6.58
N ASN A 298 -32.81 4.74 -6.99
CA ASN A 298 -33.05 5.15 -8.36
C ASN A 298 -32.30 6.44 -8.66
N ILE A 299 -31.76 6.54 -9.88
CA ILE A 299 -31.01 7.71 -10.31
C ILE A 299 -31.96 8.91 -10.43
N ILE A 300 -31.67 9.97 -9.69
CA ILE A 300 -32.36 11.26 -9.81
C ILE A 300 -31.57 12.19 -10.75
N PRO A 301 -32.24 12.88 -11.69
CA PRO A 301 -31.61 13.94 -12.47
C PRO A 301 -31.01 14.98 -11.53
N ARG A 302 -29.82 15.46 -11.87
CA ARG A 302 -29.19 16.55 -11.13
C ARG A 302 -30.02 17.82 -11.37
N GLU A 303 -30.82 18.21 -10.40
CA GLU A 303 -31.37 19.57 -10.35
C GLU A 303 -30.28 20.52 -9.84
N ASP A 304 -30.23 21.71 -10.41
CA ASP A 304 -29.33 22.80 -10.03
C ASP A 304 -29.72 23.30 -8.63
N GLY A 305 -29.26 22.61 -7.57
CA GLY A 305 -29.61 23.00 -6.20
C GLY A 305 -29.33 21.99 -5.08
N TYR A 306 -28.91 20.75 -5.38
CA TYR A 306 -28.58 19.80 -4.32
C TYR A 306 -27.36 20.23 -3.49
N SER A 307 -27.47 20.08 -2.17
CA SER A 307 -26.43 20.38 -1.19
C SER A 307 -25.11 19.69 -1.55
N LEU A 308 -24.03 20.48 -1.58
CA LEU A 308 -22.65 20.04 -1.74
C LEU A 308 -22.17 19.00 -0.70
N GLN A 309 -22.99 18.67 0.30
CA GLN A 309 -22.67 17.76 1.40
C GLN A 309 -22.89 16.27 1.07
N ASP A 310 -23.58 15.95 -0.04
CA ASP A 310 -23.93 14.59 -0.46
C ASP A 310 -23.01 14.02 -1.58
N ARG A 311 -21.77 14.51 -1.69
CA ARG A 311 -20.86 14.10 -2.77
C ARG A 311 -20.47 12.62 -2.67
N CYS A 312 -20.96 11.83 -3.61
CA CYS A 312 -20.20 10.72 -4.21
C CYS A 312 -19.01 11.36 -4.95
N PRO A 313 -17.81 10.76 -4.98
CA PRO A 313 -16.62 11.42 -5.48
C PRO A 313 -16.75 11.77 -6.93
N ASN A 314 -16.10 12.86 -7.27
CA ASN A 314 -16.21 13.40 -8.60
C ASN A 314 -15.13 12.84 -9.52
N GLU A 315 -15.39 13.01 -10.81
CA GLU A 315 -14.46 12.64 -11.87
C GLU A 315 -13.07 13.28 -11.66
N GLU A 316 -13.01 14.44 -11.00
CA GLU A 316 -11.78 15.16 -10.66
C GLU A 316 -10.95 14.44 -9.58
N ASP A 317 -11.57 13.95 -8.50
CA ASP A 317 -10.88 13.22 -7.42
C ASP A 317 -10.12 12.01 -8.01
N PHE A 318 -10.82 11.22 -8.84
CA PHE A 318 -10.23 10.11 -9.56
C PHE A 318 -9.21 10.56 -10.62
N GLN A 319 -9.43 11.69 -11.27
CA GLN A 319 -8.48 12.20 -12.26
C GLN A 319 -7.11 12.46 -11.62
N PHE A 320 -7.05 13.14 -10.47
CA PHE A 320 -5.78 13.42 -9.80
C PHE A 320 -5.13 12.15 -9.25
N TYR A 321 -5.92 11.25 -8.67
CA TYR A 321 -5.43 9.97 -8.18
C TYR A 321 -4.86 9.10 -9.31
N ILE A 322 -5.59 8.92 -10.41
CA ILE A 322 -5.17 8.07 -11.53
C ILE A 322 -3.97 8.66 -12.28
N ARG A 323 -3.81 9.99 -12.32
CA ARG A 323 -2.57 10.60 -12.84
C ARG A 323 -1.36 10.14 -12.02
N LEU A 324 -1.43 10.18 -10.69
CA LEU A 324 -0.33 9.69 -9.83
C LEU A 324 -0.12 8.18 -9.98
N THR A 325 -1.20 7.39 -10.04
CA THR A 325 -1.10 5.94 -10.29
C THR A 325 -0.34 5.61 -11.58
N ARG A 326 -0.57 6.40 -12.65
CA ARG A 326 0.15 6.24 -13.93
C ARG A 326 1.62 6.65 -13.82
N VAL A 327 1.92 7.70 -13.06
CA VAL A 327 3.30 8.11 -12.78
C VAL A 327 4.03 7.03 -11.99
N ALA A 328 3.42 6.46 -10.93
CA ALA A 328 3.98 5.32 -10.20
C ALA A 328 4.21 4.10 -11.12
N GLU A 329 3.27 3.79 -12.03
CA GLU A 329 3.47 2.73 -13.02
C GLU A 329 4.70 3.00 -13.91
N GLN A 330 4.87 4.24 -14.34
CA GLN A 330 6.00 4.64 -15.18
C GLN A 330 7.32 4.58 -14.42
N ILE A 331 7.36 5.08 -13.18
CA ILE A 331 8.54 4.99 -12.31
C ILE A 331 8.99 3.55 -12.17
N CYS A 332 8.08 2.63 -11.82
CA CYS A 332 8.42 1.21 -11.71
C CYS A 332 8.88 0.57 -13.02
N LYS A 333 8.38 1.03 -14.17
CA LYS A 333 8.82 0.55 -15.48
C LYS A 333 10.15 1.12 -15.97
N VAL A 334 10.55 2.29 -15.47
CA VAL A 334 11.75 3.01 -15.94
C VAL A 334 12.91 2.78 -14.99
N ILE A 335 12.65 2.90 -13.69
CA ILE A 335 13.66 2.85 -12.63
C ILE A 335 13.80 1.44 -12.06
N TYR A 336 12.67 0.71 -11.95
CA TYR A 336 12.63 -0.58 -11.26
C TYR A 336 12.48 -1.79 -12.20
N SER A 337 12.69 -1.60 -13.50
CA SER A 337 12.63 -2.67 -14.51
C SER A 337 13.93 -3.42 -14.68
N GLN A 338 13.87 -4.73 -14.94
CA GLN A 338 15.06 -5.57 -14.99
C GLN A 338 16.15 -5.15 -15.98
N LYS A 339 15.77 -4.41 -17.02
CA LYS A 339 16.67 -3.85 -18.01
C LYS A 339 16.54 -2.34 -17.94
N SER A 340 17.68 -1.64 -17.96
CA SER A 340 17.69 -0.17 -18.12
C SER A 340 16.98 0.16 -19.44
N PRO A 341 15.98 1.05 -19.43
CA PRO A 341 15.25 1.40 -20.64
C PRO A 341 16.17 2.16 -21.61
N GLN A 342 15.98 1.92 -22.90
CA GLN A 342 16.54 2.82 -23.93
C GLN A 342 15.97 4.23 -23.67
N ASN A 343 16.85 5.22 -23.53
CA ASN A 343 16.52 6.63 -23.19
C ASN A 343 16.11 6.88 -21.72
N LEU A 344 16.82 6.32 -20.75
CA LEU A 344 16.60 6.58 -19.31
C LEU A 344 16.43 8.06 -18.98
N MET A 345 17.31 8.94 -19.49
CA MET A 345 17.24 10.38 -19.24
C MET A 345 15.90 11.01 -19.66
N SER A 346 15.47 10.77 -20.90
CA SER A 346 14.20 11.29 -21.42
C SER A 346 12.99 10.74 -20.64
N ASN A 347 13.05 9.47 -20.23
CA ASN A 347 12.00 8.87 -19.42
C ASN A 347 11.92 9.46 -18.01
N LEU A 348 13.07 9.73 -17.38
CA LEU A 348 13.14 10.41 -16.08
C LEU A 348 12.60 11.83 -16.20
N GLU A 349 13.05 12.59 -17.20
CA GLU A 349 12.56 13.95 -17.49
C GLU A 349 11.03 14.01 -17.59
N ASP A 350 10.43 13.06 -18.33
CA ASP A 350 8.98 12.94 -18.45
C ASP A 350 8.29 12.61 -17.12
N ILE A 351 8.87 11.75 -16.27
CA ILE A 351 8.34 11.47 -14.91
C ILE A 351 8.31 12.76 -14.08
N ILE A 352 9.41 13.52 -14.06
CA ILE A 352 9.54 14.75 -13.27
C ILE A 352 8.57 15.81 -13.78
N GLN A 353 8.49 15.98 -15.09
CA GLN A 353 7.54 16.89 -15.73
C GLN A 353 6.10 16.56 -15.34
N LYS A 354 5.72 15.28 -15.30
CA LYS A 354 4.39 14.87 -14.86
C LYS A 354 4.13 15.18 -13.39
N LEU A 355 5.13 15.05 -12.51
CA LEU A 355 5.00 15.39 -11.10
C LEU A 355 4.87 16.92 -10.90
N ILE A 356 5.69 17.72 -11.56
CA ILE A 356 5.59 19.19 -11.56
C ILE A 356 4.23 19.63 -12.10
N SER A 357 3.80 19.06 -13.23
CA SER A 357 2.51 19.34 -13.85
C SER A 357 1.35 18.94 -12.93
N TRP A 358 1.44 17.81 -12.24
CA TRP A 358 0.40 17.36 -11.32
C TRP A 358 0.15 18.42 -10.25
N ASN A 359 1.21 18.90 -9.58
CA ASN A 359 1.07 19.88 -8.50
C ASN A 359 0.65 21.28 -9.01
N SER A 360 1.27 21.77 -10.10
CA SER A 360 0.98 23.11 -10.63
C SER A 360 -0.43 23.25 -11.22
N THR A 361 -1.02 22.16 -11.72
CA THR A 361 -2.36 22.16 -12.32
C THR A 361 -3.49 21.88 -11.33
N LEU A 362 -3.20 21.71 -10.03
CA LEU A 362 -4.23 21.52 -9.01
C LEU A 362 -5.09 22.79 -8.83
N PRO A 363 -6.43 22.66 -8.90
CA PRO A 363 -7.35 23.70 -8.49
C PRO A 363 -7.20 24.04 -7.01
N GLU A 364 -7.57 25.26 -6.61
CA GLU A 364 -7.37 25.77 -5.24
C GLU A 364 -7.95 24.86 -4.16
N ASN A 365 -9.11 24.25 -4.40
CA ASN A 365 -9.79 23.34 -3.48
C ASN A 365 -9.14 21.94 -3.36
N TYR A 366 -8.02 21.68 -4.04
CA TYR A 366 -7.20 20.46 -3.91
C TYR A 366 -5.78 20.75 -3.42
N ARG A 367 -5.42 22.01 -3.19
CA ARG A 367 -4.08 22.36 -2.73
C ARG A 367 -3.93 22.12 -1.23
N PHE A 368 -2.78 21.55 -0.84
CA PHE A 368 -2.53 21.18 0.55
C PHE A 368 -2.49 22.39 1.48
N ASP A 369 -1.86 23.49 1.07
CA ASP A 369 -1.75 24.74 1.86
C ASP A 369 -3.11 25.37 2.22
N LYS A 370 -4.17 25.03 1.47
CA LYS A 370 -5.55 25.49 1.72
C LYS A 370 -6.41 24.49 2.50
N THR A 371 -5.87 23.33 2.85
CA THR A 371 -6.60 22.26 3.55
C THR A 371 -7.08 22.67 4.94
N SER A 372 -6.33 23.49 5.66
CA SER A 372 -6.70 24.04 6.98
C SER A 372 -7.99 24.85 6.96
N SER A 373 -8.35 25.43 5.81
CA SER A 373 -9.59 26.18 5.60
C SER A 373 -10.77 25.30 5.19
N THR A 374 -10.53 24.02 4.89
CA THR A 374 -11.56 23.07 4.45
C THR A 374 -12.35 22.54 5.65
N LYS A 375 -13.61 22.95 5.78
CA LYS A 375 -14.50 22.52 6.88
C LYS A 375 -14.92 21.05 6.81
N ASP A 376 -14.91 20.47 5.62
CA ASP A 376 -15.26 19.06 5.39
C ASP A 376 -14.05 18.15 5.67
N SER A 377 -14.13 17.40 6.78
CA SER A 377 -13.07 16.49 7.20
C SER A 377 -12.83 15.34 6.21
N LYS A 378 -13.86 14.88 5.50
CA LYS A 378 -13.72 13.82 4.48
C LYS A 378 -12.94 14.35 3.28
N LYS A 379 -13.30 15.55 2.79
CA LYS A 379 -12.56 16.19 1.69
C LYS A 379 -11.13 16.50 2.09
N ARG A 380 -10.90 17.01 3.31
CA ARG A 380 -9.55 17.24 3.84
C ARG A 380 -8.72 15.95 3.88
N ARG A 381 -9.27 14.85 4.42
CA ARG A 381 -8.58 13.54 4.43
C ARG A 381 -8.27 13.03 3.02
N LEU A 382 -9.14 13.29 2.04
CA LEU A 382 -8.91 12.95 0.63
C LEU A 382 -7.74 13.75 0.05
N ILE A 383 -7.70 15.07 0.28
CA ILE A 383 -6.61 15.93 -0.17
C ILE A 383 -5.29 15.46 0.44
N CYS A 384 -5.25 15.20 1.75
CA CYS A 384 -4.06 14.63 2.40
C CYS A 384 -3.63 13.31 1.75
N SER A 385 -4.57 12.41 1.41
CA SER A 385 -4.27 11.15 0.73
C SER A 385 -3.64 11.34 -0.65
N LEU A 386 -4.13 12.31 -1.42
CA LEU A 386 -3.56 12.64 -2.74
C LEU A 386 -2.12 13.16 -2.60
N HIS A 387 -1.88 14.07 -1.66
CA HIS A 387 -0.54 14.63 -1.43
C HIS A 387 0.43 13.61 -0.83
N LEU A 388 -0.02 12.70 0.03
CA LEU A 388 0.79 11.56 0.49
C LEU A 388 1.17 10.64 -0.68
N ASN A 389 0.25 10.39 -1.62
CA ASN A 389 0.54 9.60 -2.82
C ASN A 389 1.51 10.33 -3.78
N TYR A 390 1.41 11.67 -3.88
CA TYR A 390 2.35 12.50 -4.61
C TYR A 390 3.76 12.43 -4.02
N CYS A 391 3.90 12.64 -2.70
CA CYS A 391 5.18 12.49 -2.00
C CYS A 391 5.77 11.08 -2.16
N PHE A 392 4.91 10.05 -2.14
CA PHE A 392 5.33 8.68 -2.42
C PHE A 392 5.91 8.50 -3.82
N CYS A 393 5.32 9.11 -4.86
CA CYS A 393 5.88 9.04 -6.21
C CYS A 393 7.25 9.73 -6.30
N ILE A 394 7.44 10.87 -5.61
CA ILE A 394 8.76 11.53 -5.54
C ILE A 394 9.76 10.60 -4.85
N HIS A 395 9.41 10.07 -3.68
CA HIS A 395 10.28 9.19 -2.90
C HIS A 395 10.67 7.94 -3.70
N LEU A 396 9.70 7.32 -4.38
CA LEU A 396 9.93 6.19 -5.28
C LEU A 396 10.87 6.54 -6.45
N THR A 397 10.91 7.81 -6.87
CA THR A 397 11.84 8.25 -7.94
C THR A 397 13.26 8.47 -7.41
N THR A 398 13.41 8.92 -6.17
CA THR A 398 14.68 9.40 -5.60
C THR A 398 15.41 8.37 -4.72
N ILE A 399 14.74 7.33 -4.21
CA ILE A 399 15.38 6.33 -3.34
C ILE A 399 16.61 5.65 -3.95
N PRO A 400 16.63 5.22 -5.23
CA PRO A 400 17.82 4.58 -5.80
C PRO A 400 19.04 5.49 -5.75
N VAL A 401 18.83 6.81 -5.87
CA VAL A 401 19.88 7.83 -5.72
C VAL A 401 20.42 7.83 -4.29
N LEU A 402 19.53 7.92 -3.30
CA LEU A 402 19.92 7.87 -1.88
C LEU A 402 20.70 6.59 -1.55
N TYR A 403 20.21 5.44 -2.02
CA TYR A 403 20.83 4.15 -1.77
C TYR A 403 22.23 4.05 -2.38
N SER A 404 22.38 4.43 -3.65
CA SER A 404 23.68 4.42 -4.32
C SER A 404 24.72 5.26 -3.58
N PHE A 405 24.33 6.43 -3.07
CA PHE A 405 25.23 7.26 -2.26
C PHE A 405 25.58 6.65 -0.91
N VAL A 406 24.61 6.02 -0.23
CA VAL A 406 24.86 5.29 1.02
C VAL A 406 25.87 4.15 0.78
N GLU A 407 25.70 3.39 -0.31
CA GLU A 407 26.61 2.30 -0.69
C GLU A 407 28.01 2.80 -1.08
N GLN A 408 28.10 3.91 -1.82
CA GLN A 408 29.38 4.54 -2.14
C GLN A 408 30.11 4.98 -0.87
N LYS A 409 29.40 5.61 0.08
CA LYS A 409 30.00 6.03 1.35
C LYS A 409 30.52 4.84 2.16
N LYS A 410 29.77 3.73 2.20
CA LYS A 410 30.23 2.48 2.85
C LYS A 410 31.51 1.96 2.22
N LYS A 411 31.57 1.89 0.88
CA LYS A 411 32.76 1.37 0.13
C LYS A 411 33.98 2.28 0.28
N ALA A 412 33.77 3.59 0.38
CA ALA A 412 34.83 4.58 0.48
C ALA A 412 35.38 4.79 1.91
N GLN A 413 35.07 3.90 2.86
CA GLN A 413 35.49 3.99 4.27
C GLN A 413 35.26 5.40 4.87
N ASP A 414 34.02 5.89 4.76
CA ASP A 414 33.57 7.18 5.30
C ASP A 414 34.13 8.45 4.63
N GLN A 415 34.83 8.34 3.49
CA GLN A 415 35.04 9.50 2.64
C GLN A 415 33.70 9.97 2.06
N VAL A 416 33.40 11.26 2.21
CA VAL A 416 32.16 11.87 1.69
C VAL A 416 32.18 11.71 0.16
N PRO A 417 31.19 11.05 -0.45
CA PRO A 417 31.09 10.98 -1.91
C PRO A 417 31.11 12.39 -2.48
N ALA A 418 31.81 12.62 -3.60
CA ALA A 418 31.74 13.89 -4.30
C ALA A 418 30.34 14.04 -4.93
N ILE A 419 29.38 14.55 -4.16
CA ILE A 419 28.01 14.81 -4.63
C ILE A 419 28.04 16.14 -5.39
N ASN A 420 27.74 16.09 -6.68
CA ASN A 420 27.62 17.31 -7.48
C ASN A 420 26.36 18.10 -7.09
N GLN A 421 26.27 19.35 -7.58
CA GLN A 421 25.17 20.25 -7.24
C GLN A 421 23.80 19.70 -7.68
N ASN A 422 23.71 19.10 -8.87
CA ASN A 422 22.45 18.57 -9.40
C ASN A 422 21.93 17.40 -8.54
N LEU A 423 22.82 16.49 -8.14
CA LEU A 423 22.49 15.37 -7.25
C LEU A 423 22.12 15.83 -5.84
N THR A 424 22.75 16.90 -5.34
CA THR A 424 22.38 17.52 -4.05
C THR A 424 20.96 18.07 -4.09
N GLU A 425 20.54 18.64 -5.21
CA GLU A 425 19.17 19.13 -5.40
C GLU A 425 18.15 17.98 -5.48
N LEU A 426 18.50 16.85 -6.11
CA LEU A 426 17.65 15.63 -6.08
C LEU A 426 17.43 15.08 -4.67
N ILE A 427 18.48 15.08 -3.85
CA ILE A 427 18.37 14.72 -2.44
C ILE A 427 17.50 15.74 -1.70
N THR A 428 17.65 17.03 -2.01
CA THR A 428 16.82 18.09 -1.43
C THR A 428 15.34 17.92 -1.76
N ILE A 429 15.00 17.55 -3.00
CA ILE A 429 13.63 17.20 -3.41
C ILE A 429 13.09 16.02 -2.60
N CYS A 430 13.90 14.98 -2.38
CA CYS A 430 13.52 13.85 -1.56
C CYS A 430 13.27 14.25 -0.09
N ILE A 431 14.13 15.09 0.48
CA ILE A 431 13.95 15.63 1.84
C ILE A 431 12.67 16.44 1.92
N ASN A 432 12.40 17.34 0.97
CA ASN A 432 11.20 18.17 0.97
C ASN A 432 9.91 17.32 0.88
N ALA A 433 9.92 16.23 0.08
CA ALA A 433 8.79 15.30 0.02
C ALA A 433 8.59 14.54 1.34
N ALA A 434 9.67 14.16 2.03
CA ALA A 434 9.61 13.56 3.36
C ALA A 434 9.11 14.56 4.42
N GLU A 435 9.53 15.84 4.34
CA GLU A 435 9.06 16.94 5.21
C GLU A 435 7.56 17.17 5.02
N MET A 436 7.10 17.24 3.77
CA MET A 436 5.68 17.35 3.47
C MET A 436 4.90 16.14 4.02
N THR A 437 5.43 14.93 3.87
CA THR A 437 4.81 13.70 4.40
C THR A 437 4.63 13.77 5.92
N VAL A 438 5.69 14.09 6.68
CA VAL A 438 5.58 14.16 8.14
C VAL A 438 4.68 15.32 8.58
N ASN A 439 4.70 16.45 7.89
CA ASN A 439 3.82 17.59 8.19
C ASN A 439 2.34 17.22 8.00
N ILE A 440 1.98 16.58 6.88
CA ILE A 440 0.61 16.07 6.64
C ILE A 440 0.19 15.13 7.78
N LEU A 441 1.04 14.19 8.16
CA LEU A 441 0.71 13.19 9.18
C LEU A 441 0.64 13.81 10.59
N MET A 442 1.47 14.80 10.90
CA MET A 442 1.40 15.58 12.14
C MET A 442 0.10 16.35 12.22
N ASP A 443 -0.31 17.02 11.13
CA ASP A 443 -1.58 17.75 11.08
C ASP A 443 -2.78 16.81 11.23
N LEU A 444 -2.76 15.66 10.54
CA LEU A 444 -3.77 14.62 10.72
C LEU A 444 -3.80 14.09 12.16
N ASN A 445 -2.65 13.95 12.82
CA ASN A 445 -2.59 13.52 14.22
C ASN A 445 -3.22 14.55 15.17
N LYS A 446 -2.88 15.84 15.00
CA LYS A 446 -3.47 16.95 15.77
C LYS A 446 -4.99 16.98 15.65
N GLU A 447 -5.51 16.69 14.46
CA GLU A 447 -6.94 16.63 14.18
C GLU A 447 -7.59 15.27 14.48
N ARG A 448 -6.87 14.33 15.10
CA ARG A 448 -7.34 12.95 15.38
C ARG A 448 -7.87 12.21 14.15
N SER A 449 -7.30 12.53 12.99
CA SER A 449 -7.63 11.97 11.67
C SER A 449 -6.48 11.14 11.08
N LEU A 450 -5.40 10.92 11.84
CA LEU A 450 -4.36 9.95 11.54
C LEU A 450 -4.92 8.52 11.67
N ALA A 451 -4.65 7.66 10.70
CA ALA A 451 -5.11 6.28 10.76
C ALA A 451 -4.14 5.44 11.61
N LEU A 452 -4.36 5.42 12.93
CA LEU A 452 -3.49 4.72 13.89
C LEU A 452 -3.32 3.22 13.57
N PHE A 453 -4.37 2.56 13.11
CA PHE A 453 -4.38 1.15 12.69
C PHE A 453 -4.64 1.00 11.18
N GLY A 454 -4.26 2.03 10.43
CA GLY A 454 -4.59 2.16 9.02
C GLY A 454 -3.72 1.34 8.08
N VAL A 455 -4.11 1.39 6.82
CA VAL A 455 -3.46 0.67 5.71
C VAL A 455 -2.17 1.34 5.26
N MET A 456 -2.12 2.68 5.25
CA MET A 456 -1.14 3.45 4.45
C MET A 456 -0.29 4.43 5.26
N ASP A 457 -0.88 5.12 6.24
CA ASP A 457 -0.24 6.24 6.95
C ASP A 457 1.07 5.82 7.63
N LEU A 458 1.09 4.63 8.24
CA LEU A 458 2.28 4.05 8.87
C LEU A 458 3.46 3.91 7.90
N ASP A 459 3.20 3.50 6.66
CA ASP A 459 4.26 3.32 5.67
C ASP A 459 4.83 4.63 5.22
N TYR A 460 3.97 5.62 4.96
CA TYR A 460 4.42 6.94 4.54
C TYR A 460 5.30 7.57 5.63
N LEU A 461 4.88 7.43 6.90
CA LEU A 461 5.65 7.86 8.06
C LEU A 461 7.02 7.17 8.13
N TYR A 462 7.02 5.84 7.99
CA TYR A 462 8.23 5.03 8.09
C TYR A 462 9.22 5.34 6.95
N SER A 463 8.73 5.46 5.71
CA SER A 463 9.54 5.86 4.56
C SER A 463 10.16 7.26 4.73
N ALA A 464 9.39 8.24 5.23
CA ALA A 464 9.91 9.58 5.53
C ALA A 464 11.01 9.53 6.61
N ALA A 465 10.80 8.74 7.67
CA ALA A 465 11.78 8.57 8.74
C ALA A 465 13.11 7.98 8.22
N LEU A 466 13.04 6.96 7.36
CA LEU A 466 14.23 6.40 6.72
C LEU A 466 14.95 7.42 5.83
N ALA A 467 14.20 8.24 5.08
CA ALA A 467 14.78 9.31 4.26
C ALA A 467 15.57 10.31 5.11
N PHE A 468 15.00 10.77 6.23
CA PHE A 468 15.68 11.69 7.14
C PHE A 468 16.92 11.09 7.80
N PHE A 469 16.83 9.82 8.21
CA PHE A 469 17.98 9.10 8.76
C PHE A 469 19.10 8.96 7.73
N MET A 470 18.79 8.50 6.51
CA MET A 470 19.79 8.38 5.43
C MET A 470 20.42 9.72 5.09
N CYS A 471 19.62 10.78 4.91
CA CYS A 471 20.15 12.08 4.54
C CYS A 471 20.94 12.74 5.68
N GLY A 472 20.41 12.72 6.91
CA GLY A 472 20.96 13.43 8.05
C GLY A 472 22.09 12.71 8.76
N ASP A 473 21.89 11.44 9.14
CA ASP A 473 22.90 10.68 9.87
C ASP A 473 23.93 10.05 8.91
N VAL A 474 23.50 9.46 7.79
CA VAL A 474 24.41 8.75 6.88
C VAL A 474 25.11 9.69 5.91
N LEU A 475 24.39 10.51 5.15
CA LEU A 475 24.98 11.39 4.13
C LEU A 475 25.44 12.75 4.70
N SER A 476 25.07 13.08 5.95
CA SER A 476 25.41 14.35 6.61
C SER A 476 24.88 15.60 5.89
N ILE A 477 23.80 15.47 5.12
CA ILE A 477 23.10 16.55 4.41
C ILE A 477 22.02 17.12 5.32
N ARG A 478 21.92 18.46 5.44
CA ARG A 478 20.89 19.15 6.26
C ARG A 478 20.72 18.49 7.64
N THR A 479 21.85 18.20 8.30
CA THR A 479 21.89 17.28 9.45
C THR A 479 20.99 17.74 10.59
N ALA A 480 20.94 19.04 10.90
CA ALA A 480 20.13 19.56 12.00
C ALA A 480 18.63 19.46 11.70
N GLU A 481 18.22 19.85 10.49
CA GLU A 481 16.83 19.81 10.03
C GLU A 481 16.33 18.37 9.94
N ASN A 482 17.11 17.49 9.31
CA ASN A 482 16.77 16.08 9.16
C ASN A 482 16.64 15.37 10.52
N LYS A 483 17.49 15.71 11.49
CA LYS A 483 17.37 15.17 12.86
C LYS A 483 16.10 15.62 13.55
N LYS A 484 15.71 16.88 13.38
CA LYS A 484 14.45 17.40 13.92
C LYS A 484 13.25 16.67 13.31
N SER A 485 13.19 16.56 11.98
CA SER A 485 12.10 15.90 11.27
C SER A 485 12.04 14.40 11.55
N LEU A 486 13.20 13.73 11.68
CA LEU A 486 13.29 12.34 12.16
C LEU A 486 12.70 12.20 13.57
N GLY A 487 12.98 13.15 14.47
CA GLY A 487 12.36 13.20 15.80
C GLY A 487 10.83 13.26 15.73
N SER A 488 10.27 14.08 14.86
CA SER A 488 8.81 14.12 14.62
C SER A 488 8.25 12.79 14.13
N CYS A 489 8.97 12.10 13.22
CA CYS A 489 8.55 10.78 12.77
C CYS A 489 8.57 9.74 13.91
N LEU A 490 9.63 9.74 14.73
CA LEU A 490 9.75 8.84 15.88
C LEU A 490 8.65 9.09 16.92
N LEU A 491 8.28 10.35 17.15
CA LEU A 491 7.15 10.69 18.03
C LEU A 491 5.83 10.10 17.52
N LEU A 492 5.50 10.26 16.23
CA LEU A 492 4.29 9.68 15.66
C LEU A 492 4.31 8.14 15.64
N LEU A 493 5.45 7.52 15.34
CA LEU A 493 5.60 6.06 15.41
C LEU A 493 5.41 5.55 16.85
N GLY A 494 5.95 6.29 17.82
CA GLY A 494 5.74 6.05 19.24
C GLY A 494 4.27 6.19 19.64
N GLU A 495 3.57 7.20 19.14
CA GLU A 495 2.12 7.39 19.36
C GLU A 495 1.31 6.21 18.81
N MET A 496 1.54 5.81 17.55
CA MET A 496 0.87 4.66 16.95
C MET A 496 1.15 3.36 17.71
N SER A 497 2.41 3.16 18.12
CA SER A 497 2.82 2.01 18.95
C SER A 497 2.15 2.03 20.32
N GLY A 498 2.11 3.19 20.99
CA GLY A 498 1.54 3.37 22.32
C GLY A 498 0.02 3.15 22.35
N ASN A 499 -0.66 3.41 21.23
CA ASN A 499 -2.08 3.10 21.06
C ASN A 499 -2.36 1.61 20.77
N GLY A 500 -1.32 0.77 20.63
CA GLY A 500 -1.46 -0.68 20.45
C GLY A 500 -1.29 -1.19 19.02
N ASN A 501 -0.76 -0.38 18.08
CA ASN A 501 -0.44 -0.89 16.74
C ASN A 501 0.88 -1.68 16.75
N ASP A 502 0.78 -3.01 16.68
CA ASP A 502 1.94 -3.91 16.66
C ASP A 502 2.88 -3.70 15.46
N SER A 503 2.35 -3.37 14.28
CA SER A 503 3.18 -3.07 13.10
C SER A 503 3.97 -1.79 13.33
N ALA A 504 3.34 -0.76 13.91
CA ALA A 504 4.02 0.47 14.27
C ALA A 504 5.12 0.21 15.31
N LYS A 505 4.83 -0.60 16.34
CA LYS A 505 5.81 -1.03 17.34
C LYS A 505 7.02 -1.71 16.71
N MET A 506 6.80 -2.66 15.80
CA MET A 506 7.88 -3.36 15.10
C MET A 506 8.72 -2.39 14.25
N LYS A 507 8.08 -1.55 13.44
CA LYS A 507 8.78 -0.58 12.58
C LYS A 507 9.53 0.48 13.40
N TYR A 508 8.94 0.93 14.51
CA TYR A 508 9.57 1.86 15.45
C TYR A 508 10.84 1.27 16.07
N GLN A 509 10.77 0.04 16.59
CA GLN A 509 11.92 -0.63 17.19
C GLN A 509 13.03 -0.86 16.15
N ARG A 510 12.69 -1.37 14.96
CA ARG A 510 13.65 -1.55 13.86
C ARG A 510 14.38 -0.24 13.51
N LEU A 511 13.65 0.88 13.46
CA LEU A 511 14.24 2.18 13.16
C LEU A 511 15.16 2.67 14.30
N LEU A 512 14.77 2.49 15.56
CA LEU A 512 15.63 2.83 16.69
C LEU A 512 16.92 2.00 16.70
N ASP A 513 16.80 0.69 16.47
CA ASP A 513 17.95 -0.22 16.41
C ASP A 513 18.89 0.18 15.27
N LEU A 514 18.35 0.55 14.10
CA LEU A 514 19.11 1.08 12.97
C LEU A 514 19.88 2.35 13.35
N ILE A 515 19.18 3.35 13.89
CA ILE A 515 19.78 4.63 14.28
C ILE A 515 20.89 4.42 15.31
N ASN A 516 20.62 3.61 16.34
CA ASN A 516 21.54 3.36 17.44
C ASN A 516 22.78 2.59 16.98
N THR A 517 22.60 1.57 16.14
CA THR A 517 23.72 0.77 15.60
C THR A 517 24.63 1.63 14.75
N TYR A 518 24.06 2.41 13.83
CA TYR A 518 24.84 3.30 12.96
C TYR A 518 25.63 4.35 13.75
N ARG A 519 24.99 5.02 14.72
CA ARG A 519 25.64 6.05 15.55
C ARG A 519 26.73 5.48 16.48
N LYS A 520 26.61 4.22 16.92
CA LYS A 520 27.66 3.53 17.69
C LYS A 520 28.87 3.18 16.84
N GLN A 521 28.66 2.75 15.60
CA GLN A 521 29.73 2.42 14.66
C GLN A 521 30.44 3.67 14.14
N ASN A 522 29.74 4.80 14.06
CA ASN A 522 30.23 6.07 13.53
C ASN A 522 30.13 7.17 14.60
N PRO A 523 30.89 7.08 15.71
CA PRO A 523 30.86 8.11 16.74
C PRO A 523 31.34 9.43 16.14
N LYS A 524 30.56 10.50 16.30
CA LYS A 524 31.00 11.83 15.90
C LYS A 524 32.32 12.15 16.62
N PRO A 525 33.32 12.74 15.94
CA PRO A 525 34.54 13.17 16.62
C PRO A 525 34.14 14.11 17.75
N LYS A 526 34.57 13.78 18.98
CA LYS A 526 34.47 14.70 20.12
C LYS A 526 35.15 15.99 19.67
N GLN A 527 34.42 17.10 19.64
CA GLN A 527 35.05 18.41 19.49
C GLN A 527 36.04 18.54 20.64
N SER A 528 37.33 18.41 20.32
CA SER A 528 38.40 18.81 21.22
C SER A 528 38.23 20.30 21.43
N ILE A 529 37.74 20.67 22.60
CA ILE A 529 37.85 22.03 23.10
C ILE A 529 39.34 22.23 23.34
N GLU A 530 40.06 22.71 22.31
CA GLU A 530 41.36 23.35 22.50
C GLU A 530 41.07 24.65 23.25
N THR A 531 41.18 24.59 24.58
CA THR A 531 41.26 25.79 25.41
C THR A 531 42.62 26.43 25.17
N ASP A 532 42.68 27.40 24.27
CA ASP A 532 43.80 28.33 24.17
C ASP A 532 43.53 29.48 25.17
N PRO A 533 44.36 29.67 26.22
CA PRO A 533 44.12 30.67 27.23
C PRO A 533 44.82 31.97 26.82
N THR A 534 44.09 32.93 26.27
CA THR A 534 44.30 34.37 26.50
C THR A 534 43.30 35.16 25.65
N THR A 535 42.28 35.71 26.30
CA THR A 535 42.01 37.16 26.40
C THR A 535 40.64 37.31 27.06
N GLU A 536 40.64 37.51 28.37
CA GLU A 536 39.48 38.01 29.10
C GLU A 536 39.26 39.48 28.75
N SER A 537 38.06 39.80 28.27
CA SER A 537 37.23 40.95 28.69
C SER A 537 36.01 41.04 27.74
N SER A 538 34.75 41.10 28.15
CA SER A 538 34.07 41.01 29.44
C SER A 538 32.57 40.77 29.14
N ILE A 539 31.87 40.19 30.12
CA ILE A 539 30.43 40.35 30.47
C ILE A 539 29.59 39.05 30.46
N VAL A 540 29.59 38.38 31.63
CA VAL A 540 28.46 37.86 32.46
C VAL A 540 27.45 36.92 31.74
N LEU A 541 27.49 35.59 31.86
CA LEU A 541 27.26 34.66 33.00
C LEU A 541 25.90 34.81 33.71
N ASP A 542 24.98 33.89 33.42
CA ASP A 542 24.62 32.80 34.34
C ASP A 542 23.77 31.76 33.60
N ASP A 543 23.62 30.49 33.98
CA ASP A 543 24.48 29.47 34.58
C ASP A 543 23.55 28.26 34.67
N MET A 544 23.82 27.14 34.00
CA MET A 544 23.31 25.80 34.37
C MET A 544 24.23 24.75 33.74
N ALA A 545 25.35 24.51 34.43
CA ALA A 545 26.15 23.31 34.29
C ALA A 545 25.39 22.06 34.77
N ASN A 546 25.72 20.93 34.13
CA ASN A 546 25.68 19.57 34.64
C ASN A 546 24.34 19.02 35.14
N THR A 547 23.72 18.21 34.29
CA THR A 547 23.21 16.91 34.72
C THR A 547 23.60 15.87 33.68
N ASP A 548 24.54 15.00 34.06
CA ASP A 548 24.51 13.60 33.64
C ASP A 548 23.11 13.07 33.90
N ASP A 549 22.46 12.47 32.91
CA ASP A 549 21.27 11.65 33.18
C ASP A 549 21.29 10.37 32.33
N PRO A 550 21.55 9.21 32.96
CA PRO A 550 21.36 7.90 32.36
C PRO A 550 19.92 7.45 32.63
N ASP A 551 18.95 7.88 31.84
CA ASP A 551 17.62 7.25 31.85
C ASP A 551 16.85 7.45 30.53
N ILE A 552 17.12 6.57 29.56
CA ILE A 552 16.14 6.17 28.56
C ILE A 552 15.81 4.69 28.82
N ALA A 553 15.31 4.43 30.03
CA ALA A 553 14.74 3.14 30.37
C ALA A 553 13.64 3.34 31.42
N ASN A 554 12.39 3.21 30.95
CA ASN A 554 11.14 3.02 31.72
C ASN A 554 10.29 4.24 32.11
N ALA A 555 9.05 4.15 31.64
CA ALA A 555 7.77 4.68 32.17
C ALA A 555 7.18 5.98 31.58
N PRO A 556 5.83 6.08 31.48
CA PRO A 556 5.11 7.03 30.64
C PRO A 556 4.66 8.28 31.42
N GLY A 557 4.74 9.46 30.80
CA GLY A 557 4.14 10.66 31.39
C GLY A 557 4.46 11.97 30.67
N SER A 558 3.42 12.54 30.06
CA SER A 558 3.24 13.95 29.68
C SER A 558 4.13 14.54 28.57
N PRO A 559 3.55 15.07 27.48
CA PRO A 559 4.32 15.74 26.43
C PRO A 559 4.82 17.12 26.90
N PRO A 560 6.01 17.57 26.44
CA PRO A 560 6.52 18.90 26.73
C PRO A 560 5.67 19.99 26.04
N PRO A 561 5.66 21.24 26.56
CA PRO A 561 4.80 22.29 26.05
C PRO A 561 5.21 22.71 24.64
N LEU A 562 4.23 22.71 23.73
CA LEU A 562 4.34 23.15 22.34
C LEU A 562 4.57 24.66 22.28
N GLY A 563 5.78 25.07 21.89
CA GLY A 563 6.08 26.44 21.52
C GLY A 563 5.47 26.80 20.15
N ASP A 564 4.80 27.95 20.12
CA ASP A 564 4.17 28.68 19.01
C ASP A 564 4.33 28.08 17.57
N GLU A 565 3.32 27.32 17.13
CA GLU A 565 3.29 26.46 15.93
C GLU A 565 2.76 27.12 14.64
N SER A 566 2.85 28.44 14.48
CA SER A 566 2.33 29.11 13.26
C SER A 566 3.26 29.00 12.02
N ARG A 567 4.46 28.40 12.16
CA ARG A 567 5.53 28.45 11.14
C ARG A 567 5.78 27.18 10.31
N THR A 568 4.98 26.12 10.44
CA THR A 568 5.28 24.84 9.76
C THR A 568 4.76 24.72 8.33
N LEU A 569 3.80 25.55 7.89
CA LEU A 569 3.16 25.41 6.57
C LEU A 569 3.84 26.20 5.44
N GLU A 570 4.58 27.28 5.74
CA GLU A 570 5.16 28.17 4.70
C GLU A 570 6.37 27.60 3.96
N ASN A 571 6.99 26.53 4.46
CA ASN A 571 8.27 26.02 3.95
C ASN A 571 8.17 24.73 3.12
N ALA A 572 6.98 24.23 2.81
CA ALA A 572 6.84 23.11 1.88
C ALA A 572 7.20 23.58 0.45
N ARG A 573 8.48 23.50 0.09
CA ARG A 573 8.94 23.71 -1.30
C ARG A 573 8.43 22.55 -2.13
N PHE A 574 7.31 22.77 -2.81
CA PHE A 574 6.81 21.88 -3.84
C PHE A 574 7.80 21.85 -5.03
N MET A 575 7.85 20.74 -5.76
CA MET A 575 8.61 20.70 -7.02
C MET A 575 8.08 21.76 -7.99
N ASP A 576 8.98 22.63 -8.45
CA ASP A 576 8.71 23.68 -9.42
C ASP A 576 9.56 23.48 -10.69
N GLY A 577 9.51 24.43 -11.62
CA GLY A 577 10.23 24.34 -12.88
C GLY A 577 11.76 24.23 -12.74
N SER A 578 12.34 24.72 -11.64
CA SER A 578 13.79 24.68 -11.42
C SER A 578 14.32 23.26 -11.27
N VAL A 579 13.47 22.35 -10.78
CA VAL A 579 13.78 20.91 -10.68
C VAL A 579 14.04 20.31 -12.05
N LEU A 580 13.33 20.76 -13.10
CA LEU A 580 13.60 20.27 -14.46
C LEU A 580 15.00 20.65 -14.93
N GLU A 581 15.41 21.90 -14.69
CA GLU A 581 16.72 22.41 -15.08
C GLU A 581 17.84 21.62 -14.38
N THR A 582 17.66 21.30 -13.10
CA THR A 582 18.55 20.41 -12.34
C THR A 582 18.71 19.05 -13.02
N PHE A 583 17.61 18.43 -13.44
CA PHE A 583 17.64 17.11 -14.08
C PHE A 583 18.24 17.15 -15.49
N GLN A 584 17.96 18.19 -16.27
CA GLN A 584 18.56 18.39 -17.59
C GLN A 584 20.07 18.63 -17.52
N GLY A 585 20.58 19.12 -16.39
CA GLY A 585 22.00 19.28 -16.11
C GLY A 585 22.74 18.01 -15.69
N LEU A 586 22.08 16.87 -15.53
CA LEU A 586 22.73 15.60 -15.16
C LEU A 586 23.57 15.04 -16.31
N THR A 587 24.73 14.47 -15.96
CA THR A 587 25.64 13.81 -16.90
C THR A 587 25.34 12.32 -17.04
N ASP A 588 25.84 11.66 -18.09
CA ASP A 588 25.69 10.20 -18.26
C ASP A 588 26.26 9.41 -17.07
N SER A 589 27.31 9.91 -16.42
CA SER A 589 27.85 9.30 -15.18
C SER A 589 26.90 9.42 -14.00
N ASP A 590 26.11 10.49 -13.91
CA ASP A 590 25.11 10.65 -12.86
C ASP A 590 23.94 9.69 -13.07
N LEU A 591 23.61 9.35 -14.33
CA LEU A 591 22.56 8.39 -14.65
C LEU A 591 22.90 6.96 -14.22
N ASN A 592 24.19 6.61 -14.18
CA ASN A 592 24.66 5.32 -13.64
C ASN A 592 24.24 5.12 -12.18
N ILE A 593 23.93 6.19 -11.43
CA ILE A 593 23.44 6.08 -10.05
C ILE A 593 22.11 5.33 -9.99
N TRP A 594 21.22 5.53 -10.97
CA TRP A 594 19.97 4.76 -11.06
C TRP A 594 20.24 3.33 -11.50
N GLU A 595 21.19 3.11 -12.41
CA GLU A 595 21.53 1.76 -12.87
C GLU A 595 22.22 0.92 -11.78
N ASP A 596 23.17 1.50 -11.05
CA ASP A 596 23.93 0.87 -9.97
C ASP A 596 23.10 0.74 -8.69
N GLY A 597 22.36 1.80 -8.34
CA GLY A 597 21.41 1.79 -7.25
C GLY A 597 20.39 0.67 -7.44
N TYR A 598 19.94 0.42 -8.68
CA TYR A 598 19.02 -0.65 -8.98
C TYR A 598 19.66 -2.04 -9.10
N ARG A 599 20.81 -2.22 -9.78
CA ARG A 599 21.47 -3.54 -9.93
C ARG A 599 21.81 -4.19 -8.59
N ASN A 600 22.23 -3.38 -7.62
CA ASN A 600 22.50 -3.87 -6.26
C ASN A 600 21.21 -4.29 -5.52
N LEU A 601 20.04 -3.75 -5.90
CA LEU A 601 18.72 -4.07 -5.34
C LEU A 601 18.02 -5.26 -6.00
N GLN A 602 18.53 -5.78 -7.12
CA GLN A 602 17.93 -6.89 -7.88
C GLN A 602 18.36 -8.30 -7.44
N GLN A 603 19.43 -8.44 -6.68
CA GLN A 603 19.97 -9.76 -6.30
C GLN A 603 19.21 -10.40 -5.12
N VAL A 604 18.03 -9.88 -4.80
CA VAL A 604 17.46 -9.86 -3.46
C VAL A 604 15.93 -9.95 -3.62
N ASP A 605 15.36 -11.09 -3.24
CA ASP A 605 13.96 -11.48 -3.56
C ASP A 605 12.90 -10.70 -2.76
N SER A 606 13.28 -9.73 -1.92
CA SER A 606 12.35 -8.80 -1.27
C SER A 606 12.85 -7.34 -1.30
N TYR A 607 12.25 -6.55 -2.19
CA TYR A 607 12.72 -5.21 -2.59
C TYR A 607 12.84 -4.18 -1.43
N TRP A 608 12.12 -4.35 -0.30
CA TRP A 608 12.13 -3.41 0.83
C TRP A 608 12.62 -3.99 2.17
N ASP A 609 12.32 -5.26 2.45
CA ASP A 609 12.76 -5.91 3.68
C ASP A 609 14.25 -6.29 3.64
N GLU A 610 14.80 -6.53 2.45
CA GLU A 610 16.21 -6.82 2.27
C GLU A 610 17.02 -5.58 1.83
N PHE A 611 16.37 -4.53 1.31
CA PHE A 611 16.92 -3.15 1.37
C PHE A 611 17.16 -2.71 2.82
N GLN A 612 16.23 -3.05 3.73
CA GLN A 612 16.42 -2.93 5.16
C GLN A 612 17.60 -3.82 5.61
N ARG A 613 17.61 -5.14 5.31
CA ARG A 613 18.75 -6.05 5.67
C ARG A 613 20.12 -5.64 5.10
N GLY A 614 20.20 -5.09 3.89
CA GLY A 614 21.44 -4.64 3.26
C GLY A 614 22.04 -3.37 3.89
N LEU A 615 21.23 -2.58 4.61
CA LEU A 615 21.75 -1.57 5.54
C LEU A 615 22.37 -2.21 6.80
N PHE A 616 21.97 -3.44 7.16
CA PHE A 616 22.32 -4.14 8.38
C PHE A 616 23.47 -5.15 8.25
N ASP A 617 23.71 -5.77 7.09
CA ASP A 617 24.79 -6.75 6.96
C ASP A 617 26.15 -6.09 6.72
N GLY A 618 26.92 -5.93 7.80
CA GLY A 618 28.38 -5.77 7.76
C GLY A 618 29.10 -7.08 7.40
N SER A 619 28.43 -8.00 6.69
CA SER A 619 28.83 -9.39 6.49
C SER A 619 28.76 -9.85 5.02
N ILE A 620 29.03 -8.95 4.07
CA ILE A 620 29.59 -9.38 2.77
C ILE A 620 31.09 -9.13 2.81
N LEU A 621 31.78 -10.13 3.38
CA LEU A 621 33.06 -10.60 2.88
C LEU A 621 32.77 -11.64 1.80
#